data_AF-A0A6H9KQB5-F1
#
_entry.id   AF-A0A6H9KQB5-F1
#
_cell.length_a   1.000
_cell.length_b   1.000
_cell.length_c   1.000
_cell.angle_alpha   90.00
_cell.angle_beta   90.00
_cell.angle_gamma   90.00
#
_symmetry.space_group_name_H-M   'P 1'
#
loop_
_entity.id
_entity.type
_entity.pdbx_description
1 polymer ?
#
loop_
_entity_poly.entity_id
_entity_poly.type
_entity_poly.pdbx_seq_one_letter_code
_entity_poly.pdbx_strand_id
1 'polypeptide(L)'
;MKRVLTLILFFSFLVIGCGDKKADSTTSTEGQNLTPEQKIEEATKLVGANKSTQAIVLLTEVMGNNPSEENGANAAFALGKIYREQNKPNQAVKYYKTLVEKYPKSDKVKEGIFMLGYLHANALDDKDKATHFYEEFLKNYPDDELAASVKFELDYLGKNIQDIDLFKDSQKSSGK
;
A
#
# COMPACT_ATOMS: atom_id res chain seq x y z
N MET A 1 -43.88 3.10 65.76
CA MET A 1 -44.79 3.94 64.95
C MET A 1 -43.89 4.91 64.18
N LYS A 2 -43.74 4.91 62.85
CA LYS A 2 -44.70 4.80 61.74
C LYS A 2 -44.05 4.02 60.57
N ARG A 3 -44.87 3.24 59.86
CA ARG A 3 -44.57 2.57 58.59
C ARG A 3 -45.01 3.48 57.42
N VAL A 4 -44.19 3.59 56.37
CA VAL A 4 -44.55 4.08 55.03
C VAL A 4 -43.64 3.29 54.08
N LEU A 5 -44.04 2.16 53.47
CA LEU A 5 -44.99 1.95 52.38
C LEU A 5 -44.66 2.78 51.13
N THR A 6 -43.86 2.22 50.23
CA THR A 6 -43.80 2.64 48.83
C THR A 6 -43.95 1.39 47.96
N LEU A 7 -45.12 1.26 47.35
CA LEU A 7 -45.44 0.27 46.32
C LEU A 7 -44.61 0.59 45.06
N ILE A 8 -43.79 -0.37 44.62
CA ILE A 8 -43.26 -0.36 43.25
C ILE A 8 -44.23 -1.15 42.39
N LEU A 9 -44.94 -0.44 41.52
CA LEU A 9 -45.87 -0.98 40.54
C LEU A 9 -45.12 -1.85 39.53
N PHE A 10 -45.52 -3.11 39.45
CA PHE A 10 -45.25 -4.02 38.34
C PHE A 10 -45.80 -3.40 37.05
N PHE A 11 -44.92 -2.89 36.19
CA PHE A 11 -45.24 -2.67 34.79
C PHE A 11 -44.59 -3.78 33.97
N SER A 12 -45.36 -4.85 33.81
CA SER A 12 -45.14 -5.89 32.82
C SER A 12 -45.32 -5.29 31.42
N PHE A 13 -44.23 -5.10 30.68
CA PHE A 13 -44.29 -5.05 29.23
C PHE A 13 -43.47 -6.20 28.65
N LEU A 14 -44.20 -7.14 28.06
CA LEU A 14 -43.69 -8.22 27.23
C LEU A 14 -43.29 -7.64 25.85
N VAL A 15 -42.02 -7.82 25.52
CA VAL A 15 -41.37 -8.08 24.21
C VAL A 15 -42.11 -7.76 22.90
N ILE A 16 -41.43 -7.00 22.01
CA ILE A 16 -41.22 -7.32 20.57
C ILE A 16 -39.82 -6.82 20.16
N GLY A 17 -39.02 -7.67 19.51
CA GLY A 17 -37.67 -7.36 19.03
C GLY A 17 -37.57 -7.03 17.53
N CYS A 18 -36.38 -6.52 17.17
CA CYS A 18 -35.61 -6.51 15.89
C CYS A 18 -34.77 -5.20 15.87
N GLY A 19 -33.43 -5.25 15.92
CA GLY A 19 -32.54 -5.17 14.75
C GLY A 19 -32.62 -3.76 14.13
N ASP A 20 -31.69 -2.82 14.29
CA ASP A 20 -30.23 -2.92 14.11
C ASP A 20 -29.48 -2.03 15.11
N LYS A 21 -28.59 -2.62 15.90
CA LYS A 21 -27.54 -1.88 16.60
C LYS A 21 -26.34 -1.80 15.66
N LYS A 22 -26.07 -0.62 15.10
CA LYS A 22 -24.77 -0.32 14.49
C LYS A 22 -23.70 -0.62 15.54
N ALA A 23 -22.89 -1.62 15.26
CA ALA A 23 -21.69 -1.90 16.00
C ALA A 23 -20.76 -0.69 15.90
N ASP A 24 -20.64 0.05 17.00
CA ASP A 24 -19.50 0.90 17.27
C ASP A 24 -18.31 -0.05 17.48
N SER A 25 -17.50 -0.24 16.44
CA SER A 25 -16.24 -1.00 16.54
C SER A 25 -15.14 -0.10 17.10
N THR A 26 -15.35 0.43 18.29
CA THR A 26 -14.28 0.74 19.24
C THR A 26 -14.06 -0.51 20.10
N THR A 27 -13.60 -1.58 19.46
CA THR A 27 -13.15 -2.78 20.16
C THR A 27 -11.65 -2.65 20.34
N SER A 28 -11.25 -2.40 21.58
CA SER A 28 -9.91 -2.69 22.09
C SER A 28 -9.57 -4.15 21.76
N THR A 29 -8.78 -4.36 20.71
CA THR A 29 -8.24 -5.67 20.35
C THR A 29 -7.09 -6.05 21.29
N GLU A 30 -7.43 -6.38 22.54
CA GLU A 30 -6.58 -7.25 23.36
C GLU A 30 -7.03 -8.70 23.11
N GLY A 31 -6.24 -9.45 22.33
CA GLY A 31 -6.27 -10.92 22.38
C GLY A 31 -6.75 -11.71 21.16
N GLN A 32 -7.17 -11.09 20.05
CA GLN A 32 -7.41 -11.85 18.80
C GLN A 32 -6.18 -11.79 17.89
N ASN A 33 -5.56 -12.94 17.67
CA ASN A 33 -4.45 -13.07 16.74
C ASN A 33 -5.00 -13.00 15.31
N LEU A 34 -4.92 -11.82 14.69
CA LEU A 34 -5.44 -11.57 13.35
C LEU A 34 -4.74 -12.48 12.32
N THR A 35 -5.51 -12.97 11.35
CA THR A 35 -4.98 -13.64 10.16
C THR A 35 -4.10 -12.69 9.34
N PRO A 36 -3.18 -13.20 8.51
CA PRO A 36 -2.38 -12.35 7.62
C PRO A 36 -3.21 -11.39 6.76
N GLU A 37 -4.32 -11.88 6.22
CA GLU A 37 -5.26 -11.12 5.39
C GLU A 37 -5.87 -9.96 6.17
N GLN A 38 -6.35 -10.22 7.40
CA GLN A 38 -6.91 -9.19 8.28
C GLN A 38 -5.85 -8.15 8.69
N LYS A 39 -4.60 -8.59 8.94
CA LYS A 39 -3.49 -7.68 9.24
C LYS A 39 -3.18 -6.75 8.07
N ILE A 40 -3.20 -7.26 6.84
CA ILE A 40 -3.00 -6.46 5.62
C ILE A 40 -4.16 -5.47 5.41
N GLU A 41 -5.39 -5.91 5.62
CA GLU A 41 -6.57 -5.04 5.52
C GLU A 41 -6.51 -3.90 6.56
N GLU A 42 -6.21 -4.23 7.82
CA GLU A 42 -6.08 -3.24 8.88
C GLU A 42 -4.91 -2.29 8.62
N ALA A 43 -3.76 -2.79 8.17
CA ALA A 43 -2.64 -1.95 7.76
C ALA A 43 -3.04 -0.95 6.67
N THR A 44 -3.89 -1.34 5.72
CA THR A 44 -4.39 -0.45 4.66
C THR A 44 -5.25 0.68 5.23
N LYS A 45 -6.15 0.37 6.18
CA LYS A 45 -6.96 1.38 6.89
C LYS A 45 -6.06 2.34 7.67
N LEU A 46 -5.05 1.82 8.35
CA LEU A 46 -4.08 2.61 9.12
C LEU A 46 -3.28 3.56 8.24
N VAL A 47 -2.86 3.14 7.03
CA VAL A 47 -2.22 4.05 6.05
C VAL A 47 -3.15 5.19 5.67
N GLY A 48 -4.41 4.91 5.35
CA GLY A 48 -5.41 5.95 5.04
C GLY A 48 -5.68 6.93 6.20
N ALA A 49 -5.46 6.48 7.44
CA ALA A 49 -5.55 7.30 8.65
C ALA A 49 -4.23 7.99 9.06
N ASN A 50 -3.21 8.01 8.17
CA ASN A 50 -1.85 8.53 8.45
C ASN A 50 -1.13 7.83 9.63
N LYS A 51 -1.53 6.61 9.97
CA LYS A 51 -0.91 5.78 11.04
C LYS A 51 0.08 4.76 10.47
N SER A 52 0.99 5.22 9.60
CA SER A 52 1.91 4.34 8.88
C SER A 52 2.80 3.48 9.80
N THR A 53 3.16 3.96 10.99
CA THR A 53 3.96 3.17 11.94
C THR A 53 3.22 1.91 12.39
N GLN A 54 1.91 2.00 12.69
CA GLN A 54 1.10 0.85 13.10
C GLN A 54 0.89 -0.11 11.92
N ALA A 55 0.68 0.44 10.71
CA ALA A 55 0.60 -0.37 9.50
C ALA A 55 1.89 -1.17 9.25
N ILE A 56 3.07 -0.54 9.40
CA ILE A 56 4.36 -1.22 9.26
C ILE A 56 4.47 -2.40 10.22
N VAL A 57 4.09 -2.23 11.49
CA VAL A 57 4.15 -3.31 12.49
C VAL A 57 3.36 -4.53 12.02
N LEU A 58 2.09 -4.35 11.63
CA LEU A 58 1.24 -5.45 11.15
C LEU A 58 1.82 -6.14 9.91
N LEU A 59 2.27 -5.36 8.92
CA LEU A 59 2.82 -5.92 7.68
C LEU A 59 4.14 -6.67 7.91
N THR A 60 5.00 -6.17 8.81
CA THR A 60 6.23 -6.87 9.19
C THR A 60 5.96 -8.17 9.94
N GLU A 61 4.90 -8.21 10.76
CA GLU A 61 4.46 -9.44 11.42
C GLU A 61 3.97 -10.49 10.41
N VAL A 62 3.22 -10.07 9.38
CA VAL A 62 2.81 -10.96 8.28
C VAL A 62 4.04 -11.55 7.59
N MET A 63 5.03 -10.73 7.24
CA MET A 63 6.25 -11.21 6.58
C MET A 63 7.13 -12.10 7.48
N GLY A 64 7.06 -11.94 8.80
CA GLY A 64 7.82 -12.74 9.76
C GLY A 64 7.29 -14.16 9.96
N ASN A 65 6.03 -14.43 9.60
CA ASN A 65 5.33 -15.68 9.90
C ASN A 65 5.15 -16.60 8.68
N ASN A 66 6.17 -16.66 7.80
CA ASN A 66 6.19 -17.48 6.59
C ASN A 66 4.88 -17.37 5.77
N PRO A 67 4.57 -16.17 5.25
CA PRO A 67 3.30 -15.92 4.58
C PRO A 67 3.17 -16.73 3.29
N SER A 68 1.93 -16.91 2.83
CA SER A 68 1.65 -17.41 1.48
C SER A 68 2.23 -16.46 0.41
N GLU A 69 2.31 -16.95 -0.83
CA GLU A 69 2.71 -16.15 -1.99
C GLU A 69 1.95 -14.81 -2.06
N GLU A 70 0.63 -14.88 -1.93
CA GLU A 70 -0.26 -13.72 -2.02
C GLU A 70 -0.09 -12.76 -0.85
N ASN A 71 -0.14 -13.26 0.39
CA ASN A 71 -0.02 -12.41 1.58
C ASN A 71 1.36 -11.78 1.70
N GLY A 72 2.40 -12.54 1.37
CA GLY A 72 3.77 -12.06 1.36
C GLY A 72 3.96 -10.96 0.32
N ALA A 73 3.44 -11.16 -0.90
CA ALA A 73 3.48 -10.15 -1.95
C ALA A 73 2.72 -8.88 -1.56
N ASN A 74 1.48 -9.03 -1.05
CA ASN A 74 0.65 -7.91 -0.59
C ASN A 74 1.36 -7.11 0.51
N ALA A 75 1.95 -7.79 1.49
CA ALA A 75 2.65 -7.14 2.58
C ALA A 75 3.94 -6.43 2.14
N ALA A 76 4.77 -7.09 1.32
CA ALA A 76 5.99 -6.51 0.78
C ALA A 76 5.69 -5.29 -0.10
N PHE A 77 4.69 -5.39 -0.98
CA PHE A 77 4.28 -4.27 -1.82
C PHE A 77 3.78 -3.08 -0.99
N ALA A 78 2.93 -3.32 0.01
CA ALA A 78 2.43 -2.27 0.90
C ALA A 78 3.55 -1.59 1.70
N LEU A 79 4.51 -2.36 2.22
CA LEU A 79 5.69 -1.79 2.89
C LEU A 79 6.53 -0.95 1.93
N GLY A 80 6.77 -1.44 0.71
CA GLY A 80 7.46 -0.67 -0.33
C GLY A 80 6.82 0.69 -0.57
N LYS A 81 5.49 0.72 -0.73
CA LYS A 81 4.72 1.95 -0.92
C LYS A 81 4.82 2.91 0.27
N ILE A 82 4.65 2.40 1.50
CA ILE A 82 4.75 3.21 2.72
C ILE A 82 6.13 3.87 2.83
N TYR A 83 7.21 3.10 2.62
CA TYR A 83 8.56 3.65 2.74
C TYR A 83 8.90 4.64 1.64
N ARG A 84 8.38 4.44 0.43
CA ARG A 84 8.49 5.43 -0.65
C ARG A 84 7.80 6.75 -0.26
N GLU A 85 6.58 6.68 0.24
CA GLU A 85 5.80 7.86 0.68
C GLU A 85 6.45 8.59 1.85
N GLN A 86 7.23 7.88 2.67
CA GLN A 86 8.04 8.48 3.73
C GLN A 86 9.40 9.02 3.25
N ASN A 87 9.67 9.06 1.95
CA ASN A 87 10.97 9.44 1.38
C ASN A 87 12.14 8.59 1.92
N LYS A 88 11.91 7.29 2.13
CA LYS A 88 12.93 6.32 2.57
C LYS A 88 13.21 5.31 1.45
N PRO A 89 13.88 5.73 0.37
CA PRO A 89 14.00 4.95 -0.86
C PRO A 89 14.71 3.61 -0.66
N ASN A 90 15.75 3.54 0.17
CA ASN A 90 16.46 2.28 0.45
C ASN A 90 15.55 1.21 1.09
N GLN A 91 14.65 1.63 1.98
CA GLN A 91 13.69 0.70 2.60
C GLN A 91 12.61 0.30 1.59
N ALA A 92 12.15 1.23 0.76
CA ALA A 92 11.22 0.91 -0.32
C ALA A 92 11.80 -0.12 -1.29
N VAL A 93 13.03 0.10 -1.77
CA VAL A 93 13.78 -0.84 -2.63
C VAL A 93 13.90 -2.21 -1.97
N LYS A 94 14.24 -2.28 -0.67
CA LYS A 94 14.32 -3.56 0.05
C LYS A 94 13.02 -4.37 -0.07
N TYR A 95 11.86 -3.74 0.12
CA TYR A 95 10.59 -4.45 0.12
C TYR A 95 10.07 -4.76 -1.28
N TYR A 96 10.25 -3.86 -2.26
CA TYR A 96 9.96 -4.18 -3.66
C TYR A 96 10.85 -5.30 -4.20
N LYS A 97 12.14 -5.32 -3.84
CA LYS A 97 13.04 -6.43 -4.16
C LYS A 97 12.57 -7.73 -3.51
N THR A 98 12.15 -7.67 -2.24
CA THR A 98 11.59 -8.84 -1.55
C THR A 98 10.34 -9.38 -2.26
N LEU A 99 9.47 -8.50 -2.77
CA LEU A 99 8.32 -8.88 -3.57
C LEU A 99 8.73 -9.69 -4.81
N VAL A 100 9.66 -9.17 -5.61
CA VAL A 100 10.12 -9.80 -6.85
C VAL A 100 10.84 -11.13 -6.58
N GLU A 101 11.69 -11.18 -5.56
CA GLU A 101 12.54 -12.34 -5.30
C GLU A 101 11.81 -13.47 -4.56
N LYS A 102 10.91 -13.14 -3.62
CA LYS A 102 10.28 -14.14 -2.75
C LYS A 102 8.87 -14.52 -3.15
N TYR A 103 8.17 -13.64 -3.90
CA TYR A 103 6.78 -13.87 -4.29
C TYR A 103 6.58 -13.67 -5.81
N PRO A 104 7.37 -14.36 -6.66
CA PRO A 104 7.47 -14.11 -8.09
C PRO A 104 6.19 -14.44 -8.89
N LYS A 105 5.22 -15.17 -8.33
CA LYS A 105 3.96 -15.50 -8.99
C LYS A 105 2.86 -14.47 -8.76
N SER A 106 3.11 -13.45 -7.93
CA SER A 106 2.13 -12.41 -7.67
C SER A 106 1.99 -11.44 -8.84
N ASP A 107 0.76 -11.04 -9.12
CA ASP A 107 0.38 -10.01 -10.08
C ASP A 107 1.03 -8.64 -9.78
N LYS A 108 1.52 -8.45 -8.54
CA LYS A 108 2.21 -7.23 -8.09
C LYS A 108 3.67 -7.15 -8.53
N VAL A 109 4.27 -8.25 -8.98
CA VAL A 109 5.69 -8.31 -9.33
C VAL A 109 6.05 -7.29 -10.41
N LYS A 110 5.21 -7.17 -11.45
CA LYS A 110 5.41 -6.18 -12.52
C LYS A 110 5.48 -4.74 -11.98
N GLU A 111 4.53 -4.36 -11.12
CA GLU A 111 4.54 -3.03 -10.49
C GLU A 111 5.75 -2.88 -9.56
N GLY A 112 6.14 -3.93 -8.85
CA GLY A 112 7.36 -3.96 -8.04
C GLY A 112 8.63 -3.68 -8.85
N ILE A 113 8.78 -4.29 -10.02
CA ILE A 113 9.93 -4.06 -10.93
C ILE A 113 9.92 -2.62 -11.45
N PHE A 114 8.77 -2.11 -11.88
CA PHE A 114 8.63 -0.71 -12.27
C PHE A 114 9.07 0.23 -11.13
N MET A 115 8.60 -0.03 -9.91
CA MET A 115 8.94 0.79 -8.74
C MET A 115 10.41 0.72 -8.34
N LEU A 116 11.09 -0.43 -8.56
CA LEU A 116 12.53 -0.54 -8.39
C LEU A 116 13.27 0.37 -9.36
N GLY A 117 12.91 0.33 -10.65
CA GLY A 117 13.45 1.24 -11.67
C GLY A 117 13.23 2.71 -11.30
N TYR A 118 12.00 3.05 -10.94
CA TYR A 118 11.61 4.42 -10.55
C TYR A 118 12.39 4.94 -9.35
N LEU A 119 12.54 4.15 -8.29
CA LEU A 119 13.28 4.56 -7.09
C LEU A 119 14.77 4.75 -7.39
N HIS A 120 15.36 3.87 -8.20
CA HIS A 120 16.74 4.00 -8.62
C HIS A 120 16.97 5.27 -9.46
N ALA A 121 16.08 5.55 -10.41
CA ALA A 121 16.15 6.74 -11.26
C ALA A 121 15.96 8.04 -10.47
N ASN A 122 14.92 8.11 -9.64
CA ASN A 122 14.41 9.39 -9.13
C ASN A 122 14.78 9.70 -7.68
N ALA A 123 15.15 8.69 -6.88
CA ALA A 123 15.43 8.88 -5.46
C ALA A 123 16.86 8.48 -5.06
N LEU A 124 17.52 7.63 -5.83
CA LEU A 124 18.87 7.13 -5.54
C LEU A 124 19.91 7.60 -6.57
N ASP A 125 19.50 8.19 -7.70
CA ASP A 125 20.36 8.60 -8.82
C ASP A 125 21.28 7.46 -9.33
N ASP A 126 20.76 6.23 -9.30
CA ASP A 126 21.45 5.03 -9.77
C ASP A 126 20.87 4.63 -11.13
N LYS A 127 21.33 5.31 -12.18
CA LYS A 127 20.81 5.15 -13.54
C LYS A 127 21.04 3.74 -14.09
N ASP A 128 22.16 3.12 -13.75
CA ASP A 128 22.47 1.76 -14.20
C ASP A 128 21.45 0.75 -13.65
N LYS A 129 21.12 0.84 -12.36
CA LYS A 129 20.06 -0.01 -11.78
C LYS A 129 18.67 0.36 -12.29
N ALA A 130 18.40 1.63 -12.53
CA ALA A 130 17.14 2.05 -13.12
C ALA A 130 16.94 1.40 -14.50
N THR A 131 17.93 1.53 -15.38
CA THR A 131 17.93 0.89 -16.70
C THR A 131 17.74 -0.61 -16.59
N HIS A 132 18.48 -1.28 -15.72
CA HIS A 132 18.36 -2.72 -15.51
C HIS A 132 16.92 -3.17 -15.21
N PHE A 133 16.25 -2.54 -14.24
CA PHE A 133 14.88 -2.92 -13.88
C PHE A 133 13.85 -2.55 -14.95
N TYR A 134 14.04 -1.43 -15.64
CA TYR A 134 13.16 -1.05 -16.75
C TYR A 134 13.29 -1.99 -17.95
N GLU A 135 14.51 -2.39 -18.32
CA GLU A 135 14.74 -3.41 -19.35
C GLU A 135 14.16 -4.76 -18.96
N GLU A 136 14.30 -5.16 -17.68
CA GLU A 136 13.66 -6.36 -17.14
C GLU A 136 12.14 -6.29 -17.28
N PHE A 137 11.53 -5.14 -16.96
CA PHE A 137 10.08 -4.94 -17.12
C PHE A 137 9.67 -5.13 -18.58
N LEU A 138 10.33 -4.44 -19.52
CA LEU A 138 9.96 -4.51 -20.95
C LEU A 138 10.18 -5.90 -21.54
N LYS A 139 11.15 -6.66 -21.03
CA LYS A 139 11.40 -8.04 -21.44
C LYS A 139 10.29 -8.98 -20.97
N ASN A 140 9.84 -8.85 -19.72
CA ASN A 140 8.92 -9.78 -19.10
C ASN A 140 7.44 -9.39 -19.29
N TYR A 141 7.16 -8.10 -19.47
CA TYR A 141 5.81 -7.51 -19.56
C TYR A 141 5.70 -6.49 -20.71
N PRO A 142 6.03 -6.87 -21.96
CA PRO A 142 6.07 -5.93 -23.10
C PRO A 142 4.72 -5.29 -23.44
N ASP A 143 3.62 -5.99 -23.15
CA ASP A 143 2.24 -5.58 -23.47
C ASP A 143 1.47 -5.02 -22.25
N ASP A 144 2.14 -4.86 -21.10
CA ASP A 144 1.51 -4.28 -19.91
C ASP A 144 1.26 -2.77 -20.08
N GLU A 145 0.22 -2.26 -19.42
CA GLU A 145 -0.15 -0.84 -19.47
C GLU A 145 0.99 0.10 -19.04
N LEU A 146 1.88 -0.36 -18.16
CA LEU A 146 3.05 0.41 -17.72
C LEU A 146 4.21 0.38 -18.73
N ALA A 147 4.20 -0.48 -19.75
CA ALA A 147 5.31 -0.59 -20.70
C ALA A 147 5.59 0.73 -21.45
N ALA A 148 4.55 1.51 -21.75
CA ALA A 148 4.71 2.84 -22.34
C ALA A 148 5.40 3.82 -21.37
N SER A 149 5.01 3.81 -20.10
CA SER A 149 5.65 4.59 -19.04
C SER A 149 7.11 4.17 -18.83
N VAL A 150 7.40 2.88 -18.86
CA VAL A 150 8.78 2.37 -18.73
C VAL A 150 9.66 2.83 -19.89
N LYS A 151 9.16 2.78 -21.13
CA LYS A 151 9.89 3.31 -22.30
C LYS A 151 10.17 4.79 -22.16
N PHE A 152 9.17 5.56 -21.70
CA PHE A 152 9.34 6.98 -21.41
C PHE A 152 10.43 7.22 -20.37
N GLU A 153 10.39 6.53 -19.23
CA GLU A 153 11.41 6.66 -18.18
C GLU A 153 12.82 6.34 -18.70
N LEU A 154 12.97 5.31 -19.54
CA LEU A 154 14.26 4.98 -20.19
C LEU A 154 14.72 6.06 -21.18
N ASP A 155 13.83 6.52 -22.06
CA ASP A 155 14.14 7.51 -23.10
C ASP A 155 14.60 8.85 -22.49
N TYR A 156 14.12 9.17 -21.29
CA TYR A 156 14.41 10.43 -20.59
C TYR A 156 15.31 10.28 -19.36
N LEU A 157 15.81 9.06 -19.09
CA LEU A 157 16.63 8.79 -17.92
C LEU A 157 17.86 9.71 -17.87
N GLY A 158 17.97 10.48 -16.79
CA GLY A 158 19.09 11.39 -16.57
C GLY A 158 19.14 12.60 -17.50
N LYS A 159 18.11 12.86 -18.30
CA LYS A 159 17.99 14.07 -19.12
C LYS A 159 17.44 15.22 -18.30
N ASN A 160 17.84 16.45 -18.63
CA ASN A 160 17.21 17.64 -18.07
C ASN A 160 15.83 17.84 -18.72
N ILE A 161 14.83 18.23 -17.94
CA ILE A 161 13.47 18.54 -18.42
C ILE A 161 13.51 19.57 -19.57
N GLN A 162 14.45 20.51 -19.56
CA GLN A 162 14.60 21.54 -20.61
C GLN A 162 15.03 20.96 -21.97
N ASP A 163 15.68 19.78 -21.96
CA ASP A 163 16.16 19.08 -23.16
C ASP A 163 15.09 18.13 -23.73
N ILE A 164 13.95 17.99 -23.06
CA ILE A 164 12.84 17.14 -23.49
C ILE A 164 12.02 17.89 -24.55
N ASP A 165 12.22 17.53 -25.83
CA ASP A 165 11.54 18.14 -26.99
C ASP A 165 10.01 17.98 -27.01
N LEU A 166 9.42 17.21 -26.08
CA LEU A 166 7.97 16.99 -25.99
C LEU A 166 7.15 18.25 -25.68
N PHE A 167 7.76 19.28 -25.08
CA PHE A 167 7.07 20.51 -24.66
C PHE A 167 7.44 21.74 -25.49
N LYS A 168 8.34 21.63 -26.48
CA LYS A 168 8.79 22.81 -27.25
C LYS A 168 7.73 23.33 -28.23
N ASP A 169 6.83 22.46 -28.70
CA ASP A 169 5.75 22.86 -29.61
C ASP A 169 4.53 23.46 -28.89
N SER A 170 4.28 23.08 -27.63
CA SER A 170 3.18 23.64 -26.83
C SER A 170 3.46 25.06 -26.31
N GLN A 171 4.73 25.46 -26.22
CA GLN A 171 5.15 26.82 -25.84
C GLN A 171 5.17 27.81 -27.03
N LYS A 172 5.16 27.31 -28.28
CA LYS A 172 5.12 28.18 -29.48
C LYS A 172 3.71 28.68 -29.83
N SER A 173 2.65 28.03 -29.35
CA SER A 173 1.26 28.38 -29.71
C SER A 173 0.62 29.42 -28.78
N SER A 174 1.20 29.71 -27.61
CA SER A 174 0.67 30.66 -26.62
C SER A 174 1.23 32.09 -26.76
N GLY A 175 2.07 32.33 -27.77
CA GLY A 175 2.73 33.62 -28.01
C GLY A 175 2.20 34.42 -29.22
N LYS A 176 0.97 34.17 -29.69
CA LYS A 176 0.31 34.96 -30.73
C LYS A 176 -0.91 35.69 -30.21
#